data_AF-A0A920BHW2-F1
#
_entry.id   AF-A0A920BHW2-F1
#
_cell.length_a   1.000
_cell.length_b   1.000
_cell.length_c   1.000
_cell.angle_alpha   90.00
_cell.angle_beta   90.00
_cell.angle_gamma   90.00
#
_symmetry.space_group_name_H-M   'P 1'
#
loop_
_entity.id
_entity.type
_entity.pdbx_description
1 polymer ?
#
loop_
_entity_poly.entity_id
_entity_poly.type
_entity_poly.pdbx_seq_one_letter_code
_entity_poly.pdbx_strand_id
1 'polypeptide(L)'
;MPLHGASILMRLFTLGEYTDTMFATHHWPRFGKDDVKDFLCLQRDVYRWQHDQTMRLANMGYVPTEIAEKLQLPNEFLNESHVQGYYGTVSHNTKAVYTKYLGWYDGNPANLNPLPPVESAKSMLNIWEAPQSSLRKLQRLLKKEIIVG
;
A
#
# COMPACT_ATOMS: atom_id res chain seq x y z
N MET A 1 -11.06 0.82 -2.24
CA MET A 1 -11.32 -0.50 -1.63
C MET A 1 -11.37 -0.44 -0.09
N PRO A 2 -10.42 0.19 0.63
CA PRO A 2 -10.33 0.06 2.10
C PRO A 2 -11.50 0.63 2.90
N LEU A 3 -12.02 1.82 2.55
CA LEU A 3 -13.17 2.39 3.27
C LEU A 3 -14.45 1.53 3.17
N HIS A 4 -14.69 0.93 2.00
CA HIS A 4 -15.85 0.04 1.83
C HIS A 4 -15.63 -1.28 2.58
N GLY A 5 -14.41 -1.83 2.55
CA GLY A 5 -14.03 -3.00 3.36
C GLY A 5 -14.26 -2.77 4.85
N ALA A 6 -13.79 -1.64 5.40
CA ALA A 6 -14.04 -1.26 6.78
C ALA A 6 -15.54 -1.14 7.10
N SER A 7 -16.35 -0.60 6.19
CA SER A 7 -17.80 -0.49 6.40
C SER A 7 -18.52 -1.85 6.42
N ILE A 8 -18.07 -2.81 5.62
CA ILE A 8 -18.60 -4.19 5.63
C ILE A 8 -18.21 -4.87 6.94
N LEU A 9 -16.95 -4.74 7.36
CA LEU A 9 -16.48 -5.32 8.62
C LEU A 9 -17.20 -4.72 9.82
N MET A 10 -17.56 -3.44 9.79
CA MET A 10 -18.42 -2.83 10.82
C MET A 10 -19.80 -3.49 10.89
N ARG A 11 -20.40 -3.84 9.75
CA ARG A 11 -21.68 -4.59 9.72
C ARG A 11 -21.51 -6.01 10.23
N LEU A 12 -20.42 -6.69 9.85
CA LEU A 12 -20.12 -8.03 10.36
C LEU A 12 -19.84 -8.02 11.87
N PHE A 13 -19.18 -6.98 12.39
CA PHE A 13 -18.96 -6.80 13.82
C PHE A 13 -20.28 -6.76 14.62
N THR A 14 -21.33 -6.10 14.09
CA THR A 14 -22.65 -6.13 14.74
C THR A 14 -23.28 -7.53 14.78
N LEU A 15 -22.91 -8.41 13.85
CA LEU A 15 -23.30 -9.82 13.86
C LEU A 15 -22.37 -10.67 14.75
N GLY A 16 -21.12 -10.23 14.94
CA GLY A 16 -20.14 -10.79 15.88
C GLY A 16 -20.64 -10.88 17.32
N GLU A 17 -21.61 -10.04 17.70
CA GLU A 17 -22.29 -10.14 19.00
C GLU A 17 -23.13 -11.41 19.17
N TYR A 18 -23.47 -12.10 18.07
CA TYR A 18 -24.37 -13.25 18.04
C TYR A 18 -23.71 -14.53 17.50
N THR A 19 -22.40 -14.50 17.25
CA THR A 19 -21.66 -15.68 16.77
C THR A 19 -20.40 -15.90 17.61
N ASP A 20 -20.02 -17.16 17.75
CA ASP A 20 -18.75 -17.60 18.33
C ASP A 20 -17.83 -18.25 17.28
N THR A 21 -18.25 -18.27 16.02
CA THR A 21 -17.53 -18.96 14.94
C THR A 21 -17.50 -18.09 13.69
N MET A 22 -16.32 -17.98 13.07
CA MET A 22 -16.12 -17.29 11.79
C MET A 22 -15.28 -18.14 10.85
N PHE A 23 -15.67 -18.19 9.57
CA PHE A 23 -14.87 -18.77 8.49
C PHE A 23 -14.97 -17.89 7.24
N ALA A 24 -13.97 -18.00 6.38
CA ALA A 24 -13.89 -17.28 5.12
C ALA A 24 -13.48 -18.25 4.00
N THR A 25 -13.55 -17.79 2.75
CA THR A 25 -13.13 -18.60 1.59
C THR A 25 -11.62 -18.85 1.53
N HIS A 26 -10.85 -18.14 2.36
CA HIS A 26 -9.39 -18.25 2.47
C HIS A 26 -9.00 -18.27 3.94
N HIS A 27 -7.86 -18.92 4.25
CA HIS A 27 -7.33 -19.16 5.60
C HIS A 27 -8.22 -20.06 6.48
N TRP A 28 -7.88 -20.15 7.76
CA TRP A 28 -8.50 -21.04 8.74
C TRP A 28 -9.62 -20.34 9.53
N PRO A 29 -10.60 -21.11 10.04
CA PRO A 29 -11.67 -20.59 10.87
C PRO A 29 -11.15 -20.03 12.21
N ARG A 30 -11.99 -19.22 12.85
CA ARG A 30 -11.80 -18.60 14.18
C ARG A 30 -12.95 -19.02 15.08
N PHE A 31 -12.67 -19.24 16.38
CA PHE A 31 -13.61 -19.78 17.35
C PHE A 31 -13.52 -19.02 18.68
N GLY A 32 -14.66 -18.84 19.34
CA GLY A 32 -14.81 -18.00 20.52
C GLY A 32 -15.31 -16.61 20.16
N LYS A 33 -16.31 -16.12 20.92
CA LYS A 33 -16.94 -14.82 20.67
C LYS A 33 -15.94 -13.66 20.71
N ASP A 34 -15.07 -13.64 21.73
CA ASP A 34 -14.07 -12.57 21.88
C ASP A 34 -13.03 -12.60 20.74
N ASP A 35 -12.56 -13.78 20.36
CA ASP A 35 -11.61 -13.97 19.26
C ASP A 35 -12.15 -13.48 17.91
N VAL A 36 -13.41 -13.85 17.59
CA VAL A 36 -14.09 -13.37 16.37
C VAL A 36 -14.27 -11.85 16.40
N LYS A 37 -14.64 -11.30 17.56
CA LYS A 37 -14.88 -9.87 17.75
C LYS A 37 -13.60 -9.06 17.57
N ASP A 38 -12.52 -9.48 18.20
CA ASP A 38 -11.21 -8.81 18.12
C ASP A 38 -10.64 -8.87 16.70
N PHE A 39 -10.76 -10.02 16.04
CA PHE A 39 -10.36 -10.17 14.64
C PHE A 39 -11.11 -9.16 13.73
N LEU A 40 -12.44 -9.10 13.83
CA LEU A 40 -13.26 -8.20 13.01
C LEU A 40 -12.98 -6.73 13.31
N CYS A 41 -12.79 -6.37 14.58
CA CYS A 41 -12.38 -5.04 15.02
C CYS A 41 -11.05 -4.64 14.37
N LEU A 42 -10.03 -5.46 14.54
CA LEU A 42 -8.69 -5.10 14.09
C LEU A 42 -8.60 -5.03 12.56
N GLN A 43 -9.26 -5.96 11.85
CA GLN A 43 -9.36 -5.89 10.39
C GLN A 43 -10.04 -4.59 9.94
N ARG A 44 -11.17 -4.21 10.56
CA ARG A 44 -11.88 -2.96 10.27
C ARG A 44 -10.95 -1.77 10.47
N ASP A 45 -10.26 -1.75 11.59
CA ASP A 45 -9.45 -0.61 12.02
C ASP A 45 -8.20 -0.43 11.16
N VAL A 46 -7.56 -1.52 10.72
CA VAL A 46 -6.44 -1.45 9.77
C VAL A 46 -6.87 -0.88 8.42
N TYR A 47 -7.99 -1.35 7.86
CA TYR A 47 -8.50 -0.79 6.59
C TYR A 47 -8.88 0.68 6.71
N ARG A 48 -9.52 1.06 7.82
CA ARG A 48 -9.92 2.44 8.08
C ARG A 48 -8.72 3.35 8.32
N TRP A 49 -7.78 2.92 9.15
CA TRP A 49 -6.55 3.64 9.46
C TRP A 49 -5.76 3.89 8.18
N GLN A 50 -5.53 2.86 7.37
CA GLN A 50 -4.76 3.01 6.14
C GLN A 50 -5.43 4.00 5.18
N HIS A 51 -6.75 3.91 5.03
CA HIS A 51 -7.52 4.87 4.23
C HIS A 51 -7.35 6.30 4.74
N ASP A 52 -7.65 6.54 6.01
CA ASP A 52 -7.73 7.88 6.58
C ASP A 52 -6.35 8.53 6.64
N GLN A 53 -5.30 7.78 6.98
CA GLN A 53 -3.94 8.31 7.00
C GLN A 53 -3.41 8.61 5.60
N THR A 54 -3.78 7.80 4.59
CA THR A 54 -3.48 8.12 3.19
C THR A 54 -4.12 9.46 2.81
N MET A 55 -5.42 9.62 3.06
CA MET A 55 -6.13 10.84 2.68
C MET A 55 -5.68 12.06 3.49
N ARG A 56 -5.33 11.87 4.77
CA ARG A 56 -4.74 12.94 5.60
C ARG A 56 -3.45 13.47 4.97
N LEU A 57 -2.54 12.59 4.56
CA LEU A 57 -1.28 13.00 3.95
C LEU A 57 -1.50 13.57 2.54
N ALA A 58 -2.41 13.01 1.74
CA ALA A 58 -2.78 13.57 0.44
C ALA A 58 -3.31 15.01 0.59
N ASN A 59 -4.15 15.28 1.59
CA ASN A 59 -4.65 16.63 1.90
C ASN A 59 -3.55 17.59 2.39
N MET A 60 -2.39 17.07 2.82
CA MET A 60 -1.20 17.87 3.14
C MET A 60 -0.28 18.09 1.92
N GLY A 61 -0.69 17.61 0.73
CA GLY A 61 0.05 17.79 -0.52
C GLY A 61 1.07 16.69 -0.84
N TYR A 62 1.14 15.62 -0.04
CA TYR A 62 2.03 14.50 -0.34
C TYR A 62 1.53 13.68 -1.54
N VAL A 63 2.46 13.23 -2.38
CA VAL A 63 2.16 12.39 -3.54
C VAL A 63 2.19 10.89 -3.18
N PRO A 64 1.60 9.99 -3.99
CA PRO A 64 1.39 8.58 -3.60
C PRO A 64 2.65 7.84 -3.16
N THR A 65 3.77 8.11 -3.83
CA THR A 65 5.07 7.49 -3.54
C THR A 65 5.60 7.94 -2.19
N GLU A 66 5.48 9.22 -1.84
CA GLU A 66 5.92 9.76 -0.56
C GLU A 66 5.06 9.24 0.60
N ILE A 67 3.74 9.15 0.40
CA ILE A 67 2.84 8.60 1.41
C ILE A 67 3.19 7.13 1.66
N ALA A 68 3.44 6.35 0.61
CA ALA A 68 3.76 4.93 0.73
C ALA A 68 5.07 4.65 1.49
N GLU A 69 6.05 5.56 1.43
CA GLU A 69 7.30 5.46 2.22
C GLU A 69 7.12 5.95 3.66
N LYS A 70 6.22 6.92 3.88
CA LYS A 70 5.95 7.46 5.22
C LYS A 70 5.02 6.58 6.05
N LEU A 71 4.09 5.90 5.41
CA LEU A 71 3.03 5.18 6.09
C LEU A 71 3.55 3.84 6.63
N GLN A 72 3.65 3.72 7.96
CA GLN A 72 4.00 2.47 8.64
C GLN A 72 2.87 2.09 9.59
N LEU A 73 2.48 0.81 9.56
CA LEU A 73 1.47 0.30 10.49
C LEU A 73 1.94 0.50 11.94
N PRO A 74 1.11 1.07 12.82
CA PRO A 74 1.39 1.13 14.25
C PRO A 74 1.69 -0.25 14.84
N ASN A 75 2.58 -0.30 15.84
CA ASN A 75 2.96 -1.54 16.51
C ASN A 75 1.77 -2.31 17.10
N GLU A 76 0.71 -1.58 17.47
CA GLU A 76 -0.57 -2.13 17.98
C GLU A 76 -1.21 -3.11 16.99
N PHE A 77 -1.00 -2.94 15.68
CA PHE A 77 -1.49 -3.86 14.66
C PHE A 77 -0.50 -4.99 14.37
N LEU A 78 0.80 -4.76 14.53
CA LEU A 78 1.84 -5.70 14.06
C LEU A 78 1.90 -7.01 14.84
N ASN A 79 1.33 -7.05 16.05
CA ASN A 79 1.28 -8.25 16.88
C ASN A 79 0.32 -9.33 16.33
N GLU A 80 -0.58 -8.96 15.42
CA GLU A 80 -1.53 -9.90 14.82
C GLU A 80 -1.12 -10.30 13.40
N SER A 81 -0.96 -11.60 13.17
CA SER A 81 -0.48 -12.14 11.88
C SER A 81 -1.42 -11.82 10.72
N HIS A 82 -2.73 -11.71 10.98
CA HIS A 82 -3.74 -11.54 9.95
C HIS A 82 -3.85 -10.11 9.37
N VAL A 83 -3.11 -9.15 9.92
CA VAL A 83 -3.00 -7.79 9.36
C VAL A 83 -1.63 -7.51 8.74
N GLN A 84 -0.75 -8.52 8.71
CA GLN A 84 0.53 -8.42 8.04
C GLN A 84 0.38 -8.45 6.51
N GLY A 85 1.40 -7.91 5.84
CA GLY A 85 1.37 -7.65 4.41
C GLY A 85 1.62 -8.86 3.51
N TYR A 86 0.96 -10.00 3.75
CA TYR A 86 1.18 -11.22 2.96
C TYR A 86 0.58 -11.17 1.55
N TYR A 87 -0.53 -10.46 1.38
CA TYR A 87 -1.23 -10.32 0.09
C TYR A 87 -1.30 -8.86 -0.33
N GLY A 88 -1.97 -8.04 0.48
CA GLY A 88 -1.90 -6.59 0.41
C GLY A 88 -0.65 -6.07 1.12
N THR A 89 -0.05 -4.97 0.69
CA THR A 89 1.01 -4.28 1.45
C THR A 89 0.60 -2.84 1.70
N VAL A 90 1.10 -2.27 2.81
CA VAL A 90 0.82 -0.87 3.16
C VAL A 90 1.21 0.06 2.02
N SER A 91 2.37 -0.18 1.40
CA SER A 91 2.88 0.65 0.29
C SER A 91 1.92 0.68 -0.91
N HIS A 92 1.52 -0.46 -1.46
CA HIS A 92 0.68 -0.47 -2.67
C HIS A 92 -0.78 -0.10 -2.39
N ASN A 93 -1.33 -0.52 -1.24
CA ASN A 93 -2.71 -0.20 -0.86
C ASN A 93 -2.89 1.31 -0.65
N THR A 94 -1.86 1.98 -0.11
CA THR A 94 -1.82 3.44 0.05
C THR A 94 -1.87 4.14 -1.30
N LYS A 95 -1.03 3.71 -2.25
CA LYS A 95 -1.05 4.23 -3.63
C LYS A 95 -2.43 4.01 -4.27
N ALA A 96 -3.04 2.84 -4.08
CA ALA A 96 -4.37 2.54 -4.59
C ALA A 96 -5.48 3.41 -3.96
N VAL A 97 -5.40 3.72 -2.67
CA VAL A 97 -6.31 4.68 -2.02
C VAL A 97 -6.16 6.06 -2.66
N TYR A 98 -4.94 6.57 -2.78
CA TYR A 98 -4.71 7.86 -3.44
C TYR A 98 -5.29 7.85 -4.85
N THR A 99 -4.95 6.86 -5.67
CA THR A 99 -5.44 6.77 -7.06
C THR A 99 -6.96 6.71 -7.15
N LYS A 100 -7.62 6.07 -6.19
CA LYS A 100 -9.09 6.04 -6.14
C LYS A 100 -9.70 7.45 -6.01
N TYR A 101 -9.09 8.35 -5.23
CA TYR A 101 -9.65 9.67 -4.94
C TYR A 101 -9.11 10.78 -5.83
N LEU A 102 -7.82 10.74 -6.18
CA LEU A 102 -7.12 11.83 -6.88
C LEU A 102 -6.60 11.40 -8.26
N GLY A 103 -6.71 10.12 -8.62
CA GLY A 103 -6.24 9.60 -9.90
C GLY A 103 -4.74 9.34 -9.93
N TRP A 104 -4.20 9.18 -11.14
CA TRP A 104 -2.79 8.84 -11.36
C TRP A 104 -1.85 10.05 -11.31
N TYR A 105 -2.39 11.25 -11.56
CA TYR A 105 -1.61 12.48 -11.65
C TYR A 105 -1.31 13.04 -10.27
N ASP A 106 -0.05 13.45 -10.05
CA ASP A 106 0.45 13.90 -8.75
C ASP A 106 0.32 15.41 -8.53
N GLY A 107 -0.22 16.14 -9.51
CA GLY A 107 -0.38 17.59 -9.44
C GLY A 107 0.78 18.40 -10.03
N ASN A 108 1.92 17.77 -10.32
CA ASN A 108 3.09 18.46 -10.89
C ASN A 108 3.06 18.43 -12.43
N PRO A 109 2.97 19.58 -13.13
CA PRO A 109 2.87 19.62 -14.60
C PRO A 109 4.02 18.93 -15.34
N ALA A 110 5.21 18.82 -14.72
CA ALA A 110 6.33 18.07 -15.28
C ALA A 110 6.00 16.59 -15.52
N ASN A 111 5.05 16.04 -14.75
CA ASN A 111 4.61 14.66 -14.79
C ASN A 111 3.28 14.46 -15.53
N LEU A 112 2.70 15.53 -16.12
CA LEU A 112 1.38 15.45 -16.77
C LEU A 112 1.42 14.73 -18.11
N ASN A 113 2.49 14.91 -18.89
CA ASN A 113 2.65 14.26 -20.19
C ASN A 113 4.10 13.76 -20.37
N PRO A 114 4.53 12.77 -19.56
CA PRO A 114 5.89 12.29 -19.60
C PRO A 114 6.17 11.57 -20.92
N LEU A 115 7.41 11.65 -21.39
CA LEU A 115 7.86 10.80 -22.50
C LEU A 115 7.71 9.31 -22.12
N PRO A 116 7.43 8.44 -23.10
CA PRO A 116 7.53 7.00 -22.89
C PRO A 116 8.90 6.62 -22.30
N PRO A 117 9.01 5.60 -21.44
CA PRO A 117 10.24 5.29 -20.70
C PRO A 117 11.49 5.15 -21.57
N VAL A 118 11.36 4.58 -22.78
CA VAL A 118 12.47 4.42 -23.73
C VAL A 118 13.01 5.77 -24.23
N GLU A 119 12.12 6.71 -24.57
CA GLU A 119 12.51 8.02 -25.08
C GLU A 119 13.05 8.93 -23.97
N SER A 120 12.47 8.82 -22.76
CA SER A 120 13.00 9.47 -21.56
C SER A 120 14.43 9.00 -21.25
N ALA A 121 14.67 7.68 -21.30
CA ALA A 121 15.99 7.10 -21.04
C ALA A 121 17.05 7.54 -22.06
N LYS A 122 16.73 7.55 -23.36
CA LYS A 122 17.62 8.06 -24.42
C LYS A 122 17.99 9.53 -24.19
N SER A 123 16.98 10.36 -23.89
CA SER A 123 17.18 11.79 -23.62
C SER A 123 18.11 12.02 -22.43
N MET A 124 17.92 11.25 -21.35
CA MET A 124 18.79 11.31 -20.17
C MET A 124 20.24 10.91 -20.48
N LEU A 125 20.47 9.85 -21.26
CA LEU A 125 21.81 9.42 -21.66
C LEU A 125 22.53 10.47 -22.52
N ASN A 126 21.80 11.15 -23.39
CA ASN A 126 22.33 12.22 -24.23
C ASN A 126 22.73 13.44 -23.40
N ILE A 127 21.89 13.89 -22.47
CA ILE A 127 22.18 15.04 -21.59
C ILE A 127 23.39 14.76 -20.70
N TRP A 128 23.53 13.53 -20.19
CA TRP A 128 24.63 13.16 -19.30
C TRP A 128 25.94 12.85 -20.03
N GLU A 129 25.97 12.92 -21.37
CA GLU A 129 27.08 12.46 -22.20
C GLU A 129 27.64 11.11 -21.72
N ALA A 130 26.74 10.21 -21.31
CA ALA A 130 27.08 9.20 -20.32
C ALA A 130 28.19 8.26 -20.84
N PRO A 131 29.40 8.26 -20.24
CA PRO A 131 30.47 7.42 -20.72
C PRO A 131 30.14 5.94 -20.43
N GLN A 132 30.73 5.02 -21.19
CA GLN A 132 30.52 3.59 -20.99
C GLN A 132 30.80 3.10 -19.56
N SER A 133 31.63 3.80 -18.80
CA SER A 133 31.87 3.54 -17.38
C SER A 133 30.61 3.69 -16.52
N SER A 134 29.73 4.65 -16.83
CA SER A 134 28.44 4.85 -16.15
C SER A 134 27.50 3.68 -16.42
N LEU A 135 27.45 3.17 -17.66
CA LEU A 135 26.67 1.99 -18.02
C LEU A 135 27.17 0.73 -17.27
N ARG A 136 28.49 0.54 -17.16
CA ARG A 136 29.07 -0.56 -16.39
C ARG A 136 28.73 -0.49 -14.90
N LYS A 137 28.70 0.72 -14.31
CA LYS A 137 28.31 0.92 -12.91
C LYS A 137 26.83 0.60 -12.69
N LEU A 138 25.95 1.06 -13.60
CA LEU A 138 24.52 0.73 -13.63
C LEU A 138 24.30 -0.79 -13.69
N GLN A 139 24.98 -1.50 -14.60
CA GLN A 139 24.90 -2.96 -14.70
C GLN A 139 25.34 -3.66 -13.41
N ARG A 140 26.33 -3.11 -12.70
CA ARG A 140 26.79 -3.64 -11.40
C ARG A 140 25.77 -3.43 -10.29
N LEU A 141 25.11 -2.27 -10.26
CA LEU A 141 24.06 -1.96 -9.28
C LEU A 141 22.83 -2.84 -9.49
N LEU A 142 22.37 -2.99 -10.75
CA LEU A 142 21.26 -3.87 -11.09
C LEU A 142 21.51 -5.32 -10.69
N LYS A 143 22.74 -5.82 -10.89
CA LYS A 143 23.12 -7.17 -10.44
C LYS A 143 23.14 -7.33 -8.92
N LYS A 144 23.36 -6.26 -8.14
CA LYS A 144 23.33 -6.31 -6.68
C LYS A 144 21.90 -6.30 -6.15
N GLU A 145 21.01 -5.50 -6.72
CA GLU A 145 19.63 -5.38 -6.23
C GLU A 145 18.76 -6.60 -6.56
N ILE A 146 19.03 -7.30 -7.68
CA ILE A 146 18.30 -8.54 -8.05
C ILE A 146 18.63 -9.72 -7.12
N ILE A 147 19.73 -9.67 -6.36
CA ILE A 147 20.16 -10.77 -5.47
C ILE A 147 19.68 -10.55 -4.01
N VAL A 148 19.11 -9.38 -3.68
CA VAL A 148 18.73 -9.02 -2.30
C VAL A 148 17.22 -8.72 -2.16
N GLY A 149 16.41 -9.04 -3.17
CA GLY A 149 14.94 -8.95 -3.15
C GLY A 149 14.27 -10.26 -2.78
#